data_AF-H1LZ12-F1
#
_entry.id   AF-H1LZ12-F1
#
_cell.length_a   1.000
_cell.length_b   1.000
_cell.length_c   1.000
_cell.angle_alpha   90.00
_cell.angle_beta   90.00
_cell.angle_gamma   90.00
#
_symmetry.space_group_name_H-M   'P 1'
#
loop_
_entity.id
_entity.type
_entity.pdbx_description
1 polymer ?
#
loop_
_entity_poly.entity_id
_entity_poly.type
_entity_poly.pdbx_seq_one_letter_code
_entity_poly.pdbx_strand_id
1 'polypeptide(L)'
;MSGPKLSQAEIERRRLEQLEKERIEALKKLQKAQDAYQSACDKARNFKLYAAQLIDDKDNRIFDDYGYADIRNMIDAIDIAKVSSYKVSDSFYDAANKINRTIGEATNKLEALLKVVSSRTANDQKLDAININNQLFQSIVTSRDGVIEAVTIDFNCQYTQQVLRKQLNDLLIHYRQLALRKDAPEICSFSKKASQYIEKLLADSSAMNDVDRIRNRMQSLINDEQEQIRVWKEKKSLYSDYLALTSVTDRQPKDPNDFADAASLKKEISRLRSIYRKQDEMDYIADQINDAMVSLGYTFVTSRVLTKQDNSETEFSLYKADDQTGISVFTDQSGAVMMRMTVLGDDPVITDDDREFSYQRQIDFCAGHPDLVSALAERGVFLKQKSYQEPDKAHTYKLSINGQNAAVDTQTVNKGTKSQKIDRRRRRRASSKKVRAL
;
A
#
# COMPACT_ATOMS: atom_id res chain seq x y z
N MET A 1 -25.87 45.15 5.17
CA MET A 1 -25.97 43.87 5.89
C MET A 1 -24.62 43.16 5.82
N SER A 2 -23.66 43.53 6.68
CA SER A 2 -22.37 42.84 6.77
C SER A 2 -22.56 41.65 7.71
N GLY A 3 -22.53 40.43 7.18
CA GLY A 3 -22.49 39.22 8.00
C GLY A 3 -21.24 39.18 8.89
N PRO A 4 -21.20 38.29 9.89
CA PRO A 4 -20.05 38.16 10.78
C PRO A 4 -18.80 37.85 9.95
N LYS A 5 -17.80 38.72 10.00
CA LYS A 5 -16.47 38.44 9.45
C LYS A 5 -15.82 37.41 10.37
N LEU A 6 -15.65 36.17 9.90
CA LEU A 6 -14.88 35.14 10.59
C LEU A 6 -13.49 35.70 10.95
N SER A 7 -13.02 35.45 12.17
CA SER A 7 -11.70 35.92 12.59
C SER A 7 -10.60 35.26 11.75
N GLN A 8 -9.45 35.92 11.55
CA GLN A 8 -8.31 35.36 10.81
C GLN A 8 -7.90 33.98 11.38
N ALA A 9 -7.95 33.79 12.70
CA ALA A 9 -7.68 32.52 13.37
C ALA A 9 -8.69 31.41 13.03
N GLU A 10 -9.96 31.75 12.79
CA GLU A 10 -10.99 30.78 12.37
C GLU A 10 -10.85 30.36 10.90
N ILE A 11 -10.41 31.28 10.05
CA ILE A 11 -10.09 31.00 8.64
C ILE A 11 -8.86 30.10 8.56
N GLU A 12 -7.83 30.38 9.36
CA GLU A 12 -6.64 29.53 9.50
C GLU A 12 -7.00 28.12 10.00
N ARG A 13 -7.82 28.03 11.05
CA ARG A 13 -8.26 26.75 11.59
C ARG A 13 -9.03 25.92 10.55
N ARG A 14 -9.97 26.51 9.82
CA ARG A 14 -10.70 25.81 8.76
C ARG A 14 -9.78 25.35 7.63
N ARG A 15 -8.79 26.15 7.24
CA ARG A 15 -7.81 25.76 6.20
C ARG A 15 -6.90 24.64 6.67
N LEU A 16 -6.42 24.69 7.91
CA LEU A 16 -5.64 23.60 8.51
C LEU A 16 -6.46 22.30 8.59
N GLU A 17 -7.73 22.39 8.98
CA GLU A 17 -8.64 21.24 9.00
C GLU A 17 -8.91 20.71 7.58
N GLN A 18 -9.02 21.56 6.56
CA GLN A 18 -9.15 21.15 5.16
C GLN A 18 -7.89 20.44 4.66
N LEU A 19 -6.71 21.02 4.89
CA LEU A 19 -5.43 20.40 4.53
C LEU A 19 -5.23 19.06 5.24
N GLU A 20 -5.60 18.96 6.52
CA GLU A 20 -5.53 17.71 7.26
C GLU A 20 -6.50 16.66 6.72
N LYS A 21 -7.71 17.06 6.32
CA LYS A 21 -8.65 16.15 5.64
C LYS A 21 -8.09 15.67 4.31
N GLU A 22 -7.56 16.56 3.48
CA GLU A 22 -6.93 16.20 2.20
C GLU A 22 -5.75 15.23 2.41
N ARG A 23 -4.91 15.46 3.44
CA ARG A 23 -3.82 14.54 3.82
C ARG A 23 -4.34 13.15 4.16
N ILE A 24 -5.39 13.09 4.98
CA ILE A 24 -6.00 11.81 5.40
C ILE A 24 -6.63 11.11 4.20
N GLU A 25 -7.31 11.82 3.31
CA GLU A 25 -7.94 11.25 2.12
C GLU A 25 -6.91 10.70 1.12
N ALA A 26 -5.82 11.43 0.87
CA ALA A 26 -4.74 10.99 0.01
C ALA A 26 -4.07 9.71 0.56
N LEU A 27 -3.79 9.68 1.86
CA LEU A 27 -3.26 8.49 2.53
C LEU A 27 -4.24 7.32 2.46
N LYS A 28 -5.53 7.54 2.73
CA LYS A 28 -6.56 6.50 2.63
C LYS A 28 -6.68 5.94 1.22
N LYS A 29 -6.57 6.77 0.19
CA LYS A 29 -6.62 6.32 -1.21
C LYS A 29 -5.44 5.41 -1.53
N LEU A 30 -4.23 5.80 -1.09
CA LEU A 30 -3.01 5.03 -1.28
C LEU A 30 -3.05 3.71 -0.49
N GLN A 31 -3.52 3.73 0.76
CA GLN A 31 -3.75 2.53 1.58
C GLN A 31 -4.68 1.54 0.87
N LYS A 32 -5.85 1.99 0.40
CA LYS A 32 -6.79 1.13 -0.33
C LYS A 32 -6.16 0.49 -1.56
N ALA A 33 -5.31 1.22 -2.28
CA ALA A 33 -4.63 0.71 -3.46
C ALA A 33 -3.56 -0.33 -3.10
N GLN A 34 -2.77 -0.08 -2.04
CA GLN A 34 -1.82 -1.04 -1.50
C GLN A 34 -2.52 -2.31 -1.00
N ASP A 35 -3.62 -2.17 -0.27
CA ASP A 35 -4.43 -3.29 0.21
C ASP A 35 -5.00 -4.12 -0.94
N ALA A 36 -5.49 -3.47 -2.01
CA ALA A 36 -5.97 -4.14 -3.20
C ALA A 36 -4.87 -4.96 -3.89
N TYR A 37 -3.66 -4.39 -3.99
CA TYR A 37 -2.49 -5.09 -4.52
C TYR A 37 -2.05 -6.26 -3.65
N GLN A 38 -1.97 -6.08 -2.32
CA GLN A 38 -1.65 -7.16 -1.39
C GLN A 38 -2.69 -8.28 -1.45
N SER A 39 -3.98 -7.94 -1.51
CA SER A 39 -5.05 -8.91 -1.67
C SER A 39 -4.91 -9.72 -2.96
N ALA A 40 -4.55 -9.07 -4.07
CA ALA A 40 -4.28 -9.76 -5.33
C ALA A 40 -3.07 -10.71 -5.22
N CYS A 41 -2.00 -10.28 -4.53
CA CYS A 41 -0.83 -11.13 -4.25
C CYS A 41 -1.18 -12.33 -3.36
N ASP A 42 -1.99 -12.13 -2.32
CA ASP A 42 -2.44 -13.19 -1.42
C ASP A 42 -3.31 -14.20 -2.18
N LYS A 43 -4.22 -13.74 -3.05
CA LYS A 43 -4.99 -14.61 -3.95
C LYS A 43 -4.09 -15.44 -4.87
N ALA A 44 -3.09 -14.81 -5.49
CA ALA A 44 -2.13 -15.51 -6.35
C ALA A 44 -1.42 -16.64 -5.58
N ARG A 45 -0.93 -16.35 -4.38
CA ARG A 45 -0.25 -17.33 -3.52
C ARG A 45 -1.18 -18.48 -3.11
N ASN A 46 -2.41 -18.17 -2.71
CA ASN A 46 -3.39 -19.19 -2.33
C ASN A 46 -3.77 -20.09 -3.50
N PHE A 47 -3.96 -19.52 -4.69
CA PHE A 47 -4.19 -20.31 -5.90
C PHE A 47 -3.02 -21.26 -6.17
N LYS A 48 -1.77 -20.77 -6.12
CA LYS A 48 -0.59 -21.62 -6.32
C LYS A 48 -0.50 -22.75 -5.29
N LEU A 49 -0.79 -22.47 -4.03
CA LEU A 49 -0.81 -23.48 -2.96
C LEU A 49 -1.87 -24.55 -3.22
N TYR A 50 -3.10 -24.15 -3.53
CA TYR A 50 -4.20 -25.07 -3.82
C TYR A 50 -3.89 -25.93 -5.06
N ALA A 51 -3.43 -25.30 -6.15
CA ALA A 51 -3.05 -26.00 -7.38
C ALA A 51 -1.88 -26.96 -7.17
N ALA A 52 -0.88 -26.59 -6.36
CA ALA A 52 0.23 -27.47 -6.01
C ALA A 52 -0.22 -28.67 -5.17
N GLN A 53 -1.16 -28.48 -4.23
CA GLN A 53 -1.75 -29.58 -3.47
C GLN A 53 -2.49 -30.58 -4.36
N LEU A 54 -3.21 -30.11 -5.37
CA LEU A 54 -3.84 -30.98 -6.36
C LEU A 54 -2.82 -31.81 -7.14
N ILE A 55 -1.62 -31.25 -7.39
CA ILE A 55 -0.51 -31.97 -8.05
C ILE A 55 0.14 -32.99 -7.10
N ASP A 56 0.35 -32.63 -5.84
CA ASP A 56 1.04 -33.47 -4.85
C ASP A 56 0.18 -34.64 -4.35
N ASP A 57 -1.15 -34.54 -4.45
CA ASP A 57 -2.10 -35.61 -4.14
C ASP A 57 -2.15 -36.68 -5.27
N LYS A 58 -0.96 -37.16 -5.70
CA LYS A 58 -0.75 -38.09 -6.81
C LYS A 58 -1.43 -39.45 -6.62
N ASP A 59 -1.74 -39.84 -5.39
CA ASP A 59 -2.41 -41.11 -5.10
C ASP A 59 -3.88 -41.11 -5.54
N ASN A 60 -4.44 -39.94 -5.84
CA ASN A 60 -5.87 -39.77 -6.05
C ASN A 60 -6.31 -40.05 -7.51
N ARG A 61 -5.38 -40.24 -8.47
CA ARG A 61 -5.64 -40.50 -9.91
C ARG A 61 -6.69 -39.60 -10.57
N ILE A 62 -6.92 -38.41 -10.01
CA ILE A 62 -7.99 -37.49 -10.41
C ILE A 62 -7.72 -36.89 -11.79
N PHE A 63 -6.45 -36.66 -12.13
CA PHE A 63 -6.02 -36.05 -13.38
C PHE A 63 -5.06 -36.96 -14.15
N ASP A 64 -5.14 -36.92 -15.48
CA ASP A 64 -4.16 -37.55 -16.37
C ASP A 64 -2.87 -36.70 -16.42
N ASP A 65 -1.76 -37.25 -16.93
CA ASP A 65 -0.47 -36.56 -17.05
C ASP A 65 -0.58 -35.19 -17.75
N TYR A 66 -1.49 -35.06 -18.74
CA TYR A 66 -1.78 -33.80 -19.42
C TYR A 66 -2.48 -32.77 -18.51
N GLY A 67 -3.39 -33.19 -17.64
CA GLY A 67 -4.06 -32.31 -16.67
C GLY A 67 -3.08 -31.74 -15.64
N TYR A 68 -2.12 -32.55 -15.19
CA TYR A 68 -1.06 -32.07 -14.30
C TYR A 68 -0.12 -31.07 -14.97
N ALA A 69 0.23 -31.28 -16.25
CA ALA A 69 1.03 -30.32 -17.02
C ALA A 69 0.31 -28.97 -17.17
N ASP A 70 -1.00 -28.99 -17.42
CA ASP A 70 -1.82 -27.77 -17.53
C ASP A 70 -1.90 -27.01 -16.20
N ILE A 71 -2.10 -27.70 -15.07
CA ILE A 71 -2.10 -27.07 -13.74
C ILE A 71 -0.72 -26.43 -13.45
N ARG A 72 0.37 -27.10 -13.83
CA ARG A 72 1.74 -26.57 -13.64
C ARG A 72 1.99 -25.32 -14.48
N ASN A 73 1.58 -25.33 -15.74
CA ASN A 73 1.65 -24.17 -16.62
C ASN A 73 0.83 -22.98 -16.08
N MET A 74 -0.33 -23.24 -15.46
CA MET A 74 -1.12 -22.19 -14.79
C MET A 74 -0.40 -21.58 -13.59
N ILE A 75 0.26 -22.41 -12.76
CA ILE A 75 1.06 -21.94 -11.61
C ILE A 75 2.21 -21.05 -12.07
N ASP A 76 2.90 -21.44 -13.14
CA ASP A 76 4.06 -20.73 -13.68
C ASP A 76 3.67 -19.41 -14.37
N ALA A 77 2.50 -19.37 -15.02
CA ALA A 77 1.99 -18.17 -15.67
C ALA A 77 1.57 -17.06 -14.70
N ILE A 78 1.27 -17.38 -13.44
CA ILE A 78 0.91 -16.38 -12.42
C ILE A 78 2.20 -15.71 -11.91
N ASP A 79 2.53 -14.56 -12.49
CA ASP A 79 3.62 -13.70 -12.03
C ASP A 79 3.12 -12.57 -11.11
N ILE A 80 3.88 -12.25 -10.07
CA ILE A 80 3.57 -11.13 -9.18
C ILE A 80 4.10 -9.86 -9.83
N ALA A 81 3.20 -9.17 -10.53
CA ALA A 81 3.53 -7.94 -11.25
C ALA A 81 4.16 -6.89 -10.34
N LYS A 82 5.36 -6.39 -10.71
CA LYS A 82 6.05 -5.33 -9.97
C LYS A 82 5.30 -4.00 -10.07
N VAL A 83 5.20 -3.28 -8.95
CA VAL A 83 4.64 -1.92 -8.90
C VAL A 83 5.67 -0.94 -9.49
N SER A 84 5.25 -0.12 -10.44
CA SER A 84 6.15 0.84 -11.14
C SER A 84 6.45 2.08 -10.30
N SER A 85 5.51 2.52 -9.46
CA SER A 85 5.75 3.59 -8.49
C SER A 85 4.97 3.41 -7.20
N TYR A 86 5.69 3.37 -6.08
CA TYR A 86 5.10 3.21 -4.73
C TYR A 86 4.38 4.45 -4.22
N LYS A 87 4.47 5.59 -4.92
CA LYS A 87 3.81 6.85 -4.55
C LYS A 87 2.48 7.08 -5.25
N VAL A 88 2.21 6.33 -6.32
CA VAL A 88 1.05 6.55 -7.19
C VAL A 88 0.04 5.45 -6.95
N SER A 89 -1.13 5.83 -6.45
CA SER A 89 -2.24 4.89 -6.18
C SER A 89 -2.59 4.04 -7.41
N ASP A 90 -2.60 4.65 -8.60
CA ASP A 90 -2.98 3.97 -9.84
C ASP A 90 -1.98 2.86 -10.21
N SER A 91 -0.69 3.02 -9.88
CA SER A 91 0.32 2.00 -10.12
C SER A 91 0.05 0.70 -9.35
N PHE A 92 -0.53 0.79 -8.14
CA PHE A 92 -0.91 -0.39 -7.37
C PHE A 92 -2.16 -1.05 -7.97
N TYR A 93 -3.13 -0.26 -8.42
CA TYR A 93 -4.32 -0.80 -9.08
C TYR A 93 -3.99 -1.48 -10.40
N ASP A 94 -3.11 -0.91 -11.22
CA ASP A 94 -2.67 -1.53 -12.48
C ASP A 94 -2.00 -2.88 -12.25
N ALA A 95 -1.09 -2.95 -11.26
CA ALA A 95 -0.44 -4.20 -10.87
C ALA A 95 -1.45 -5.22 -10.31
N ALA A 96 -2.37 -4.79 -9.45
CA ALA A 96 -3.42 -5.63 -8.88
C ALA A 96 -4.36 -6.19 -9.96
N ASN A 97 -4.78 -5.36 -10.91
CA ASN A 97 -5.66 -5.74 -12.02
C ASN A 97 -4.98 -6.76 -12.94
N LYS A 98 -3.69 -6.58 -13.22
CA LYS A 98 -2.89 -7.54 -14.00
C LYS A 98 -2.85 -8.92 -13.32
N ILE A 99 -2.56 -8.95 -12.01
CA ILE A 99 -2.55 -10.19 -11.22
C ILE A 99 -3.94 -10.85 -11.21
N ASN A 100 -4.99 -10.08 -10.88
CA ASN A 100 -6.36 -10.61 -10.83
C ASN A 100 -6.83 -11.16 -12.18
N ARG A 101 -6.43 -10.55 -13.30
CA ARG A 101 -6.73 -11.06 -14.64
C ARG A 101 -6.08 -12.42 -14.87
N THR A 102 -4.78 -12.54 -14.60
CA THR A 102 -4.07 -13.83 -14.76
C THR A 102 -4.64 -14.92 -13.85
N ILE A 103 -5.03 -14.57 -12.62
CA ILE A 103 -5.71 -15.50 -11.71
C ILE A 103 -7.07 -15.89 -12.29
N GLY A 104 -7.89 -14.95 -12.72
CA GLY A 104 -9.21 -15.23 -13.30
C GLY A 104 -9.14 -16.21 -14.47
N GLU A 105 -8.20 -15.99 -15.39
CA GLU A 105 -7.94 -16.89 -16.52
C GLU A 105 -7.51 -18.30 -16.06
N ALA A 106 -6.65 -18.40 -15.04
CA ALA A 106 -6.24 -19.68 -14.47
C ALA A 106 -7.38 -20.39 -13.72
N THR A 107 -8.20 -19.67 -12.95
CA THR A 107 -9.36 -20.24 -12.24
C THR A 107 -10.36 -20.85 -13.22
N ASN A 108 -10.69 -20.13 -14.30
CA ASN A 108 -11.62 -20.63 -15.31
C ASN A 108 -11.11 -21.90 -15.99
N LYS A 109 -9.81 -21.98 -16.27
CA LYS A 109 -9.18 -23.19 -16.84
C LYS A 109 -9.20 -24.35 -15.84
N LEU A 110 -8.89 -24.09 -14.57
CA LEU A 110 -8.93 -25.12 -13.53
C LEU A 110 -10.35 -25.65 -13.31
N GLU A 111 -11.35 -24.77 -13.31
CA GLU A 111 -12.76 -25.15 -13.19
C GLU A 111 -13.21 -26.02 -14.38
N ALA A 112 -12.78 -25.67 -15.60
CA ALA A 112 -13.03 -26.49 -16.78
C ALA A 112 -12.42 -27.89 -16.65
N LEU A 113 -11.18 -28.01 -16.17
CA LEU A 113 -10.53 -29.29 -15.91
C LEU A 113 -11.29 -30.10 -14.84
N LEU A 114 -11.65 -29.48 -13.72
CA LEU A 114 -12.41 -30.12 -12.64
C LEU A 114 -13.79 -30.61 -13.10
N LYS A 115 -14.46 -29.87 -14.00
CA LYS A 115 -15.74 -30.28 -14.57
C LYS A 115 -15.62 -31.51 -15.46
N VAL A 116 -14.57 -31.59 -16.28
CA VAL A 116 -14.27 -32.78 -17.10
C VAL A 116 -14.04 -33.99 -16.21
N VAL A 117 -13.22 -33.85 -15.16
CA VAL A 117 -12.96 -34.91 -14.18
C VAL A 117 -14.26 -35.36 -13.49
N SER A 118 -15.06 -34.42 -12.99
CA SER A 118 -16.32 -34.73 -12.30
C SER A 118 -17.32 -35.50 -13.18
N SER A 119 -17.31 -35.21 -14.51
CA SER A 119 -18.16 -35.94 -15.45
C SER A 119 -17.66 -37.37 -15.71
N ARG A 120 -16.33 -37.60 -15.71
CA ARG A 120 -15.74 -38.93 -15.86
C ARG A 120 -16.05 -39.79 -14.64
N THR A 121 -15.81 -39.27 -13.43
CA THR A 121 -16.06 -40.01 -12.18
C THR A 121 -17.54 -40.39 -12.01
N ALA A 122 -18.47 -39.50 -12.38
CA ALA A 122 -19.91 -39.81 -12.35
C ALA A 122 -20.33 -40.90 -13.36
N ASN A 123 -19.66 -40.96 -14.52
CA ASN A 123 -19.90 -42.01 -15.51
C ASN A 123 -19.30 -43.34 -15.07
N ASP A 124 -18.09 -43.34 -14.50
CA ASP A 124 -17.44 -44.54 -13.98
C ASP A 124 -18.27 -45.17 -12.84
N GLN A 125 -18.76 -44.34 -11.89
CA GLN A 125 -19.66 -44.81 -10.83
C GLN A 125 -20.96 -45.42 -11.36
N LYS A 126 -21.54 -44.87 -12.44
CA LYS A 126 -22.72 -45.45 -13.09
C LYS A 126 -22.38 -46.78 -13.76
N LEU A 127 -21.23 -46.88 -14.41
CA LEU A 127 -20.76 -48.10 -15.06
C LEU A 127 -20.51 -49.21 -14.04
N ASP A 128 -19.88 -48.88 -12.91
CA ASP A 128 -19.67 -49.80 -11.79
C ASP A 128 -20.98 -50.22 -11.16
N ALA A 129 -21.93 -49.31 -10.95
CA ALA A 129 -23.26 -49.65 -10.45
C ALA A 129 -24.03 -50.57 -11.42
N ILE A 130 -23.92 -50.35 -12.74
CA ILE A 130 -24.50 -51.22 -13.77
C ILE A 130 -23.81 -52.60 -13.76
N ASN A 131 -22.49 -52.66 -13.63
CA ASN A 131 -21.73 -53.90 -13.56
C ASN A 131 -22.02 -54.69 -12.29
N ILE A 132 -22.10 -54.04 -11.13
CA ILE A 132 -22.50 -54.65 -9.86
C ILE A 132 -23.95 -55.15 -9.96
N ASN A 133 -24.87 -54.35 -10.50
CA ASN A 133 -26.26 -54.78 -10.70
C ASN A 133 -26.37 -55.93 -11.69
N ASN A 134 -25.55 -55.96 -12.75
CA ASN A 134 -25.49 -57.09 -13.66
C ASN A 134 -24.89 -58.33 -12.99
N GLN A 135 -23.85 -58.19 -12.17
CA GLN A 135 -23.27 -59.28 -11.39
C GLN A 135 -24.23 -59.80 -10.32
N LEU A 136 -24.97 -58.91 -9.65
CA LEU A 136 -26.04 -59.25 -8.71
C LEU A 136 -27.23 -59.89 -9.42
N PHE A 137 -27.61 -59.41 -10.60
CA PHE A 137 -28.64 -60.03 -11.41
C PHE A 137 -28.22 -61.44 -11.86
N GLN A 138 -26.97 -61.61 -12.32
CA GLN A 138 -26.41 -62.93 -12.64
C GLN A 138 -26.37 -63.82 -11.41
N SER A 139 -25.95 -63.30 -10.24
CA SER A 139 -25.91 -64.07 -9.00
C SER A 139 -27.30 -64.47 -8.51
N ILE A 140 -28.32 -63.60 -8.63
CA ILE A 140 -29.73 -63.87 -8.33
C ILE A 140 -30.32 -64.90 -9.32
N VAL A 141 -30.00 -64.77 -10.60
CA VAL A 141 -30.42 -65.73 -11.64
C VAL A 141 -29.79 -67.11 -11.38
N THR A 142 -28.55 -67.16 -10.86
CA THR A 142 -27.89 -68.41 -10.48
C THR A 142 -28.24 -68.94 -9.08
N SER A 143 -28.80 -68.12 -8.17
CA SER A 143 -29.07 -68.48 -6.77
C SER A 143 -30.55 -68.73 -6.46
N ARG A 144 -31.35 -69.02 -7.49
CA ARG A 144 -32.80 -69.25 -7.39
C ARG A 144 -33.26 -70.50 -6.61
N ASP A 145 -32.47 -70.97 -5.64
CA ASP A 145 -32.81 -72.09 -4.74
C ASP A 145 -32.58 -71.81 -3.23
N GLY A 146 -32.41 -70.55 -2.78
CA GLY A 146 -32.13 -70.23 -1.36
C GLY A 146 -33.15 -69.31 -0.67
N VAL A 147 -33.66 -69.74 0.50
CA VAL A 147 -34.65 -69.07 1.38
C VAL A 147 -34.08 -67.79 2.04
N ILE A 148 -34.91 -66.75 2.19
CA ILE A 148 -34.56 -65.44 2.79
C ILE A 148 -34.66 -65.50 4.33
N GLU A 149 -33.59 -65.12 5.05
CA GLU A 149 -33.60 -64.93 6.52
C GLU A 149 -33.79 -63.46 6.93
N ALA A 150 -34.44 -63.25 8.08
CA ALA A 150 -34.82 -61.94 8.61
C ALA A 150 -33.69 -61.28 9.42
N VAL A 151 -33.46 -59.98 9.18
CA VAL A 151 -32.46 -59.14 9.86
C VAL A 151 -33.07 -58.46 11.09
N THR A 152 -32.40 -58.53 12.23
CA THR A 152 -32.74 -57.80 13.47
C THR A 152 -32.17 -56.38 13.45
N ILE A 153 -32.96 -55.38 13.86
CA ILE A 153 -32.57 -53.96 13.91
C ILE A 153 -32.29 -53.54 15.36
N ASP A 154 -31.16 -52.88 15.59
CA ASP A 154 -30.69 -52.35 16.90
C ASP A 154 -31.18 -50.91 17.15
N PHE A 155 -31.62 -50.61 18.37
CA PHE A 155 -32.24 -49.33 18.80
C PHE A 155 -31.31 -48.40 19.63
N ASN A 156 -30.02 -48.69 19.74
CA ASN A 156 -29.05 -47.78 20.37
C ASN A 156 -28.83 -46.50 19.55
N CYS A 157 -29.61 -45.44 19.82
CA CYS A 157 -29.53 -44.18 19.09
C CYS A 157 -28.28 -43.35 19.46
N GLN A 158 -27.18 -43.55 18.74
CA GLN A 158 -25.91 -42.81 18.87
C GLN A 158 -25.92 -41.43 18.20
N TYR A 159 -27.10 -40.89 17.85
CA TYR A 159 -27.26 -39.71 17.01
C TYR A 159 -26.50 -38.47 17.53
N THR A 160 -26.57 -38.19 18.83
CA THR A 160 -25.90 -37.02 19.43
C THR A 160 -24.37 -37.10 19.36
N GLN A 161 -23.81 -38.29 19.56
CA GLN A 161 -22.37 -38.53 19.44
C GLN A 161 -21.91 -38.48 17.98
N GLN A 162 -22.72 -38.98 17.05
CA GLN A 162 -22.46 -38.89 15.61
C GLN A 162 -22.46 -37.43 15.12
N VAL A 163 -23.42 -36.62 15.58
CA VAL A 163 -23.48 -35.17 15.27
C VAL A 163 -22.26 -34.45 15.84
N LEU A 164 -21.87 -34.72 17.09
CA LEU A 164 -20.68 -34.12 17.71
C LEU A 164 -19.39 -34.50 16.98
N ARG A 165 -19.24 -35.78 16.60
CA ARG A 165 -18.12 -36.26 15.78
C ARG A 165 -18.06 -35.54 14.43
N LYS A 166 -19.20 -35.33 13.78
CA LYS A 166 -19.26 -34.57 12.53
C LYS A 166 -18.76 -33.14 12.73
N GLN A 167 -19.25 -32.44 13.75
CA GLN A 167 -18.80 -31.07 14.07
C GLN A 167 -17.31 -30.97 14.39
N LEU A 168 -16.76 -31.95 15.11
CA LEU A 168 -15.32 -32.03 15.39
C LEU A 168 -14.49 -32.29 14.13
N ASN A 169 -14.97 -33.15 13.24
CA ASN A 169 -14.33 -33.37 11.94
C ASN A 169 -14.35 -32.10 11.08
N ASP A 170 -15.48 -31.37 11.05
CA ASP A 170 -15.59 -30.10 10.33
C ASP A 170 -14.60 -29.05 10.87
N LEU A 171 -14.49 -28.93 12.20
CA LEU A 171 -13.49 -28.06 12.84
C LEU A 171 -12.06 -28.51 12.58
N LEU A 172 -11.80 -29.82 12.56
CA LEU A 172 -10.46 -30.35 12.27
C LEU A 172 -10.02 -29.97 10.85
N ILE A 173 -10.92 -30.11 9.87
CA ILE A 173 -10.69 -29.69 8.49
C ILE A 173 -10.36 -28.20 8.44
N HIS A 174 -11.18 -27.37 9.11
CA HIS A 174 -10.96 -25.92 9.20
C HIS A 174 -9.59 -25.55 9.78
N TYR A 175 -9.20 -26.11 10.94
CA TYR A 175 -7.90 -25.82 11.54
C TYR A 175 -6.72 -26.36 10.74
N ARG A 176 -6.86 -27.49 10.05
CA ARG A 176 -5.83 -27.97 9.11
C ARG A 176 -5.63 -27.01 7.95
N GLN A 177 -6.70 -26.43 7.41
CA GLN A 177 -6.60 -25.41 6.37
C GLN A 177 -5.93 -24.13 6.89
N LEU A 178 -6.32 -23.65 8.08
CA LEU A 178 -5.70 -22.47 8.69
C LEU A 178 -4.23 -22.68 9.05
N ALA A 179 -3.82 -23.90 9.41
CA ALA A 179 -2.44 -24.25 9.70
C ALA A 179 -1.49 -24.11 8.49
N LEU A 180 -2.02 -23.98 7.27
CA LEU A 180 -1.25 -23.80 6.04
C LEU A 180 -0.99 -22.33 5.69
N ARG A 181 -1.65 -21.39 6.38
CA ARG A 181 -1.47 -19.96 6.14
C ARG A 181 -0.09 -19.48 6.57
N LYS A 182 0.74 -19.10 5.59
CA LYS A 182 2.09 -18.54 5.80
C LYS A 182 2.09 -17.05 6.15
N ASP A 183 1.00 -16.35 5.88
CA ASP A 183 0.82 -14.91 6.10
C ASP A 183 0.47 -14.55 7.56
N ALA A 184 0.17 -15.55 8.39
CA ALA A 184 -0.25 -15.39 9.78
C ALA A 184 0.39 -16.46 10.68
N PRO A 185 1.67 -16.29 11.08
CA PRO A 185 2.39 -17.31 11.84
C PRO A 185 1.75 -17.61 13.20
N GLU A 186 1.17 -16.60 13.85
CA GLU A 186 0.47 -16.76 15.13
C GLU A 186 -0.78 -17.65 14.97
N ILE A 187 -1.62 -17.38 13.96
CA ILE A 187 -2.80 -18.20 13.62
C ILE A 187 -2.40 -19.61 13.20
N CYS A 188 -1.33 -19.76 12.40
CA CYS A 188 -0.80 -21.05 12.00
C CYS A 188 -0.41 -21.89 13.22
N SER A 189 0.35 -21.31 14.15
CA SER A 189 0.82 -22.00 15.36
C SER A 189 -0.35 -22.43 16.28
N PHE A 190 -1.37 -21.58 16.41
CA PHE A 190 -2.59 -21.88 17.15
C PHE A 190 -3.37 -23.02 16.47
N SER A 191 -3.57 -22.95 15.16
CA SER A 191 -4.36 -23.93 14.41
C SER A 191 -3.71 -25.31 14.40
N LYS A 192 -2.37 -25.40 14.40
CA LYS A 192 -1.64 -26.66 14.59
C LYS A 192 -1.89 -27.28 15.97
N LYS A 193 -1.88 -26.48 17.03
CA LYS A 193 -2.18 -26.97 18.38
C LYS A 193 -3.65 -27.39 18.52
N ALA A 194 -4.57 -26.63 17.92
CA ALA A 194 -6.01 -26.92 17.93
C ALA A 194 -6.34 -28.21 17.16
N SER A 195 -5.76 -28.41 15.97
CA SER A 195 -5.94 -29.64 15.19
C SER A 195 -5.41 -30.87 15.92
N GLN A 196 -4.21 -30.82 16.49
CA GLN A 196 -3.65 -31.91 17.31
C GLN A 196 -4.53 -32.24 18.53
N TYR A 197 -5.13 -31.23 19.15
CA TYR A 197 -6.05 -31.43 20.27
C TYR A 197 -7.33 -32.16 19.82
N ILE A 198 -7.93 -31.75 18.70
CA ILE A 198 -9.14 -32.36 18.16
C ILE A 198 -8.86 -33.79 17.68
N GLU A 199 -7.71 -34.06 17.08
CA GLU A 199 -7.29 -35.42 16.69
C GLU A 199 -7.21 -36.36 17.89
N LYS A 200 -6.63 -35.90 19.00
CA LYS A 200 -6.58 -36.68 20.25
C LYS A 200 -7.97 -36.96 20.80
N LEU A 201 -8.89 -35.98 20.73
CA LEU A 201 -10.28 -36.16 21.16
C LEU A 201 -11.03 -37.16 20.28
N LEU A 202 -10.80 -37.15 18.97
CA LEU A 202 -11.46 -38.08 18.04
C LEU A 202 -10.93 -39.52 18.17
N ALA A 203 -9.66 -39.69 18.56
CA ALA A 203 -9.04 -40.99 18.79
C ALA A 203 -9.49 -41.67 20.08
N ASP A 204 -9.88 -40.90 21.11
CA ASP A 204 -10.34 -41.42 22.40
C ASP A 204 -11.87 -41.57 22.42
N SER A 205 -12.36 -42.79 22.24
CA SER A 205 -13.79 -43.11 22.26
C SER A 205 -14.45 -42.86 23.62
N SER A 206 -13.69 -42.87 24.72
CA SER A 206 -14.19 -42.60 26.07
C SER A 206 -14.37 -41.11 26.35
N ALA A 207 -13.57 -40.26 25.69
CA ALA A 207 -13.66 -38.80 25.80
C ALA A 207 -14.96 -38.24 25.18
N MET A 208 -15.60 -38.96 24.25
CA MET A 208 -16.83 -38.57 23.56
C MET A 208 -18.11 -38.71 24.41
N ASN A 209 -18.01 -39.22 25.64
CA ASN A 209 -19.16 -39.37 26.54
C ASN A 209 -19.56 -38.07 27.24
N ASP A 210 -18.65 -37.10 27.37
CA ASP A 210 -18.89 -35.82 28.05
C ASP A 210 -19.15 -34.69 27.03
N VAL A 211 -20.35 -34.73 26.43
CA VAL A 211 -20.76 -33.86 25.32
C VAL A 211 -20.69 -32.37 25.67
N ASP A 212 -21.09 -31.98 26.88
CA ASP A 212 -21.14 -30.57 27.28
C ASP A 212 -19.75 -29.99 27.52
N ARG A 213 -18.82 -30.77 28.09
CA ARG A 213 -17.43 -30.37 28.22
C ARG A 213 -16.76 -30.17 26.87
N ILE A 214 -17.01 -31.06 25.91
CA ILE A 214 -16.49 -30.93 24.53
C ILE A 214 -17.06 -29.66 23.87
N ARG A 215 -18.38 -29.43 23.98
CA ARG A 215 -19.01 -28.24 23.40
C ARG A 215 -18.45 -26.93 23.95
N ASN A 216 -18.28 -26.84 25.27
CA ASN A 216 -17.66 -25.67 25.91
C ASN A 216 -16.22 -25.46 25.45
N ARG A 217 -15.45 -26.54 25.28
CA ARG A 217 -14.08 -26.45 24.80
C ARG A 217 -13.98 -26.06 23.33
N MET A 218 -14.86 -26.57 22.48
CA MET A 218 -14.99 -26.12 21.09
C MET A 218 -15.30 -24.62 21.03
N GLN A 219 -16.25 -24.15 21.85
CA GLN A 219 -16.57 -22.73 21.90
C GLN A 219 -15.38 -21.88 22.36
N SER A 220 -14.61 -22.34 23.34
CA SER A 220 -13.36 -21.68 23.76
C SER A 220 -12.35 -21.59 22.62
N LEU A 221 -12.14 -22.67 21.84
CA LEU A 221 -11.24 -22.64 20.69
C LEU A 221 -11.70 -21.66 19.61
N ILE A 222 -13.00 -21.62 19.33
CA ILE A 222 -13.59 -20.67 18.38
C ILE A 222 -13.39 -19.23 18.87
N ASN A 223 -13.60 -18.96 20.15
CA ASN A 223 -13.41 -17.63 20.73
C ASN A 223 -11.93 -17.20 20.67
N ASP A 224 -11.01 -18.10 21.03
CA ASP A 224 -9.57 -17.86 20.97
C ASP A 224 -9.13 -17.59 19.51
N GLU A 225 -9.65 -18.37 18.55
CA GLU A 225 -9.40 -18.14 17.12
C GLU A 225 -9.89 -16.75 16.68
N GLN A 226 -11.11 -16.35 17.07
CA GLN A 226 -11.66 -15.04 16.74
C GLN A 226 -10.78 -13.91 17.27
N GLU A 227 -10.25 -14.04 18.50
CA GLU A 227 -9.35 -13.04 19.06
C GLU A 227 -8.01 -13.01 18.33
N GLN A 228 -7.44 -14.16 17.96
CA GLN A 228 -6.23 -14.23 17.12
C GLN A 228 -6.45 -13.57 15.75
N ILE A 229 -7.60 -13.82 15.11
CA ILE A 229 -7.98 -13.18 13.85
C ILE A 229 -8.10 -11.67 14.03
N ARG A 230 -8.68 -11.21 15.14
CA ARG A 230 -8.85 -9.78 15.44
C ARG A 230 -7.49 -9.09 15.59
N VAL A 231 -6.59 -9.65 16.41
CA VAL A 231 -5.25 -9.11 16.62
C VAL A 231 -4.45 -9.10 15.31
N TRP A 232 -4.53 -10.18 14.53
CA TRP A 232 -3.87 -10.25 13.23
C TRP A 232 -4.40 -9.19 12.25
N LYS A 233 -5.73 -8.97 12.19
CA LYS A 233 -6.33 -7.91 11.38
C LYS A 233 -5.87 -6.52 11.81
N GLU A 234 -5.79 -6.25 13.11
CA GLU A 234 -5.28 -4.97 13.63
C GLU A 234 -3.82 -4.77 13.22
N LYS A 235 -2.95 -5.78 13.41
CA LYS A 235 -1.53 -5.72 13.01
C LYS A 235 -1.37 -5.51 11.51
N LYS A 236 -2.16 -6.22 10.68
CA LYS A 236 -2.17 -6.04 9.21
C LYS A 236 -2.60 -4.63 8.81
N SER A 237 -3.65 -4.09 9.45
CA SER A 237 -4.12 -2.72 9.20
C SER A 237 -3.07 -1.67 9.57
N LEU A 238 -2.43 -1.81 10.74
CA LEU A 238 -1.35 -0.91 11.16
C LEU A 238 -0.15 -0.99 10.22
N TYR A 239 0.19 -2.18 9.73
CA TYR A 239 1.29 -2.35 8.81
C TYR A 239 0.98 -1.73 7.43
N SER A 240 -0.26 -1.81 6.95
CA SER A 240 -0.71 -1.08 5.76
C SER A 240 -0.56 0.44 5.92
N ASP A 241 -0.97 0.98 7.08
CA ASP A 241 -0.73 2.39 7.44
C ASP A 241 0.75 2.77 7.38
N TYR A 242 1.62 1.91 7.89
CA TYR A 242 3.06 2.09 7.89
C TYR A 242 3.65 2.06 6.47
N LEU A 243 3.23 1.10 5.62
CA LEU A 243 3.68 1.00 4.23
C LEU A 243 3.27 2.22 3.40
N ALA A 244 2.07 2.73 3.62
CA ALA A 244 1.62 3.96 2.98
C ALA A 244 2.54 5.12 3.38
N LEU A 245 2.80 5.30 4.68
CA LEU A 245 3.63 6.41 5.18
C LEU A 245 5.10 6.32 4.76
N THR A 246 5.69 5.12 4.72
CA THR A 246 7.06 4.93 4.24
C THR A 246 7.18 5.27 2.76
N SER A 247 6.17 4.95 1.95
CA SER A 247 6.15 5.27 0.52
C SER A 247 6.11 6.78 0.23
N VAL A 248 5.31 7.56 0.96
CA VAL A 248 5.26 9.02 0.77
C VAL A 248 6.46 9.73 1.37
N THR A 249 7.09 9.17 2.40
CA THR A 249 8.27 9.77 3.05
C THR A 249 9.61 9.36 2.44
N ASP A 250 9.60 8.61 1.33
CA ASP A 250 10.80 8.08 0.64
C ASP A 250 11.70 7.20 1.53
N ARG A 251 11.10 6.45 2.46
CA ARG A 251 11.84 5.58 3.37
C ARG A 251 11.67 4.12 3.00
N GLN A 252 12.74 3.35 3.18
CA GLN A 252 12.70 1.90 2.99
C GLN A 252 11.82 1.27 4.08
N PRO A 253 10.80 0.48 3.71
CA PRO A 253 9.95 -0.19 4.68
C PRO A 253 10.70 -1.34 5.36
N LYS A 254 10.50 -1.47 6.67
CA LYS A 254 10.96 -2.62 7.46
C LYS A 254 10.01 -3.81 7.32
N ASP A 255 10.52 -5.02 7.53
CA ASP A 255 9.70 -6.24 7.50
C ASP A 255 8.72 -6.25 8.69
N PRO A 256 7.51 -6.85 8.57
CA PRO A 256 6.59 -6.98 9.70
C PRO A 256 7.21 -7.63 10.94
N ASN A 257 8.22 -8.51 10.76
CA ASN A 257 8.90 -9.20 11.85
C ASN A 257 9.97 -8.35 12.55
N ASP A 258 10.37 -7.22 11.97
CA ASP A 258 11.31 -6.29 12.61
C ASP A 258 10.66 -5.49 13.76
N PHE A 259 9.33 -5.55 13.87
CA PHE A 259 8.58 -4.92 14.94
C PHE A 259 8.33 -5.93 16.06
N ALA A 260 8.83 -5.63 17.26
CA ALA A 260 8.66 -6.49 18.43
C ALA A 260 7.19 -6.67 18.83
N ASP A 261 6.36 -5.63 18.64
CA ASP A 261 4.97 -5.59 19.07
C ASP A 261 4.15 -4.55 18.29
N ALA A 262 2.82 -4.57 18.47
CA ALA A 262 1.94 -3.58 17.85
C ALA A 262 2.20 -2.15 18.35
N ALA A 263 2.75 -1.97 19.56
CA ALA A 263 3.04 -0.64 20.11
C ALA A 263 4.25 0.02 19.45
N SER A 264 5.32 -0.73 19.16
CA SER A 264 6.48 -0.24 18.40
C SER A 264 6.08 0.18 16.99
N LEU A 265 5.19 -0.57 16.33
CA LEU A 265 4.62 -0.19 15.03
C LEU A 265 3.82 1.11 15.12
N LYS A 266 2.94 1.27 16.12
CA LYS A 266 2.18 2.52 16.36
C LYS A 266 3.10 3.73 16.62
N LYS A 267 4.21 3.52 17.34
CA LYS A 267 5.21 4.57 17.60
C LYS A 267 5.92 5.00 16.32
N GLU A 268 6.32 4.06 15.48
CA GLU A 268 6.97 4.38 14.19
C GLU A 268 6.00 5.06 13.22
N ILE A 269 4.73 4.61 13.16
CA ILE A 269 3.67 5.29 12.40
C ILE A 269 3.53 6.74 12.86
N SER A 270 3.50 7.00 14.17
CA SER A 270 3.41 8.35 14.72
C SER A 270 4.60 9.23 14.32
N ARG A 271 5.81 8.66 14.34
CA ARG A 271 7.03 9.33 13.87
C ARG A 271 6.93 9.68 12.39
N LEU A 272 6.53 8.74 11.54
CA LEU A 272 6.38 8.96 10.10
C LEU A 272 5.29 9.97 9.77
N ARG A 273 4.16 9.97 10.50
CA ARG A 273 3.11 10.99 10.35
C ARG A 273 3.65 12.39 10.65
N SER A 274 4.50 12.55 11.68
CA SER A 274 5.14 13.84 11.99
C SER A 274 6.06 14.29 10.85
N ILE A 275 6.87 13.38 10.30
CA ILE A 275 7.76 13.68 9.17
C ILE A 275 6.94 14.08 7.93
N TYR A 276 5.90 13.32 7.60
CA TYR A 276 5.03 13.61 6.46
C TYR A 276 4.36 14.98 6.59
N ARG A 277 3.85 15.33 7.79
CA ARG A 277 3.27 16.66 8.04
C ARG A 277 4.29 17.78 7.78
N LYS A 278 5.53 17.63 8.28
CA LYS A 278 6.59 18.61 8.04
C LYS A 278 6.95 18.74 6.57
N GLN A 279 7.09 17.62 5.85
CA GLN A 279 7.39 17.62 4.42
C GLN A 279 6.30 18.32 3.62
N ASP A 280 5.03 18.03 3.91
CA ASP A 280 3.91 18.65 3.20
C ASP A 280 3.74 20.15 3.54
N GLU A 281 4.04 20.56 4.78
CA GLU A 281 4.12 21.98 5.16
C GLU A 281 5.22 22.70 4.39
N MET A 282 6.39 22.09 4.23
CA MET A 282 7.50 22.67 3.45
C MET A 282 7.13 22.80 1.97
N ASP A 283 6.54 21.75 1.40
CA ASP A 283 6.06 21.77 0.02
C ASP A 283 4.97 22.84 -0.18
N TYR A 284 4.10 23.06 0.82
CA TYR A 284 3.11 24.13 0.77
C TYR A 284 3.76 25.53 0.78
N ILE A 285 4.68 25.78 1.72
CA ILE A 285 5.37 27.07 1.84
C ILE A 285 6.13 27.38 0.55
N ALA A 286 6.84 26.39 0.01
CA ALA A 286 7.55 26.51 -1.25
C ALA A 286 6.63 26.90 -2.43
N ASP A 287 5.50 26.22 -2.58
CA ASP A 287 4.51 26.51 -3.63
C ASP A 287 3.96 27.93 -3.47
N GLN A 288 3.63 28.36 -2.25
CA GLN A 288 3.12 29.72 -2.00
C GLN A 288 4.18 30.80 -2.27
N ILE A 289 5.45 30.54 -1.96
CA ILE A 289 6.56 31.42 -2.33
C ILE A 289 6.66 31.52 -3.85
N ASN A 290 6.62 30.41 -4.56
CA ASN A 290 6.68 30.42 -6.02
C ASN A 290 5.53 31.24 -6.61
N ASP A 291 4.30 31.02 -6.15
CA ASP A 291 3.12 31.74 -6.64
C ASP A 291 3.16 33.23 -6.29
N ALA A 292 3.68 33.60 -5.12
CA ALA A 292 3.87 35.01 -4.73
C ALA A 292 4.93 35.68 -5.61
N MET A 293 6.09 35.03 -5.81
CA MET A 293 7.19 35.55 -6.63
C MET A 293 6.75 35.74 -8.09
N VAL A 294 6.04 34.77 -8.67
CA VAL A 294 5.51 34.89 -10.04
C VAL A 294 4.48 36.01 -10.13
N SER A 295 3.61 36.18 -9.13
CA SER A 295 2.62 37.27 -9.12
C SER A 295 3.24 38.66 -9.03
N LEU A 296 4.43 38.78 -8.44
CA LEU A 296 5.21 40.01 -8.34
C LEU A 296 6.13 40.24 -9.55
N GLY A 297 6.05 39.40 -10.58
CA GLY A 297 6.77 39.57 -11.85
C GLY A 297 8.11 38.84 -11.94
N TYR A 298 8.51 38.08 -10.92
CA TYR A 298 9.74 37.28 -10.99
C TYR A 298 9.55 36.01 -11.83
N THR A 299 10.57 35.66 -12.62
CA THR A 299 10.56 34.46 -13.47
C THR A 299 11.30 33.30 -12.80
N PHE A 300 10.63 32.16 -12.60
CA PHE A 300 11.28 30.96 -12.06
C PHE A 300 12.39 30.42 -12.99
N VAL A 301 13.57 30.16 -12.44
CA VAL A 301 14.74 29.66 -13.20
C VAL A 301 15.00 28.18 -12.91
N THR A 302 15.23 27.85 -11.63
CA THR A 302 15.64 26.51 -11.21
C THR A 302 15.33 26.26 -9.73
N SER A 303 15.19 24.99 -9.36
CA SER A 303 15.11 24.53 -7.98
C SER A 303 15.96 23.28 -7.77
N ARG A 304 16.65 23.18 -6.63
CA ARG A 304 17.46 22.00 -6.24
C ARG A 304 17.46 21.80 -4.74
N VAL A 305 17.60 20.55 -4.30
CA VAL A 305 17.82 20.20 -2.89
C VAL A 305 19.31 20.21 -2.61
N LEU A 306 19.71 20.95 -1.58
CA LEU A 306 21.07 21.03 -1.07
C LEU A 306 21.14 20.24 0.24
N THR A 307 22.06 19.28 0.32
CA THR A 307 22.37 18.58 1.56
C THR A 307 23.48 19.31 2.30
N LYS A 308 23.20 19.81 3.50
CA LYS A 308 24.23 20.37 4.39
C LYS A 308 25.11 19.26 4.97
N GLN A 309 26.27 19.63 5.52
CA GLN A 309 27.18 18.68 6.21
C GLN A 309 26.50 17.92 7.34
N ASP A 310 25.49 18.52 7.99
CA ASP A 310 24.71 17.92 9.07
C ASP A 310 23.59 16.98 8.58
N ASN A 311 23.61 16.55 7.31
CA ASN A 311 22.53 15.80 6.63
C ASN A 311 21.17 16.49 6.61
N SER A 312 21.08 17.78 6.96
CA SER A 312 19.85 18.55 6.81
C SER A 312 19.66 18.98 5.36
N GLU A 313 18.46 18.77 4.83
CA GLU A 313 18.11 19.19 3.48
C GLU A 313 17.64 20.64 3.51
N THR A 314 18.21 21.47 2.65
CA THR A 314 17.77 22.84 2.38
C THR A 314 17.42 22.94 0.92
N GLU A 315 16.23 23.41 0.64
CA GLU A 315 15.78 23.55 -0.73
C GLU A 315 16.12 24.94 -1.25
N PHE A 316 16.74 24.99 -2.43
CA PHE A 316 17.16 26.20 -3.11
C PHE A 316 16.26 26.44 -4.31
N SER A 317 15.73 27.64 -4.47
CA SER A 317 14.99 28.08 -5.65
C SER A 317 15.52 29.44 -6.11
N LEU A 318 15.70 29.61 -7.42
CA LEU A 318 16.19 30.86 -8.01
C LEU A 318 15.11 31.49 -8.87
N TYR A 319 14.83 32.76 -8.60
CA TYR A 319 13.86 33.57 -9.32
C TYR A 319 14.57 34.76 -9.97
N LYS A 320 14.37 34.97 -11.25
CA LYS A 320 14.98 36.05 -12.02
C LYS A 320 14.11 37.30 -11.95
N ALA A 321 14.70 38.44 -11.61
CA ALA A 321 14.03 39.75 -11.67
C ALA A 321 14.29 40.40 -13.03
N ASP A 322 15.54 40.37 -13.48
CA ASP A 322 15.96 40.81 -14.81
C ASP A 322 17.18 40.00 -15.29
N ASP A 323 17.79 40.38 -16.41
CA ASP A 323 18.91 39.64 -17.01
C ASP A 323 20.16 39.53 -16.13
N GLN A 324 20.32 40.42 -15.15
CA GLN A 324 21.53 40.54 -14.33
C GLN A 324 21.25 40.29 -12.84
N THR A 325 19.99 40.10 -12.43
CA THR A 325 19.60 39.95 -11.02
C THR A 325 18.57 38.85 -10.79
N GLY A 326 18.72 38.17 -9.66
CA GLY A 326 17.76 37.19 -9.19
C GLY A 326 17.69 37.16 -7.67
N ILE A 327 16.70 36.43 -7.16
CA ILE A 327 16.47 36.18 -5.75
C ILE A 327 16.63 34.68 -5.54
N SER A 328 17.63 34.34 -4.72
CA SER A 328 17.82 33.00 -4.21
C SER A 328 16.96 32.82 -2.96
N VAL A 329 16.10 31.82 -2.97
CA VAL A 329 15.27 31.43 -1.82
C VAL A 329 15.75 30.09 -1.31
N PHE A 330 15.98 30.02 -0.01
CA PHE A 330 16.35 28.82 0.71
C PHE A 330 15.27 28.50 1.73
N THR A 331 14.73 27.28 1.69
CA THR A 331 13.76 26.79 2.67
C THR A 331 14.30 25.53 3.33
N ASP A 332 14.40 25.52 4.66
CA ASP A 332 14.89 24.37 5.41
C ASP A 332 13.76 23.54 6.04
N GLN A 333 14.07 22.37 6.58
CA GLN A 333 13.10 21.48 7.23
C GLN A 333 12.47 22.06 8.52
N SER A 334 13.01 23.15 9.06
CA SER A 334 12.45 23.84 10.22
C SER A 334 11.37 24.87 9.83
N GLY A 335 11.21 25.12 8.54
CA GLY A 335 10.35 26.19 8.02
C GLY A 335 11.00 27.55 8.02
N ALA A 336 12.32 27.63 8.26
CA ALA A 336 13.06 28.86 8.07
C ALA A 336 13.20 29.13 6.57
N VAL A 337 12.82 30.36 6.19
CA VAL A 337 12.93 30.86 4.82
C VAL A 337 13.98 31.95 4.82
N MET A 338 15.04 31.76 4.03
CA MET A 338 16.04 32.77 3.77
C MET A 338 15.94 33.21 2.31
N MET A 339 15.84 34.52 2.10
CA MET A 339 15.78 35.11 0.77
C MET A 339 16.98 36.04 0.60
N ARG A 340 17.61 35.99 -0.57
CA ARG A 340 18.82 36.75 -0.81
C ARG A 340 18.93 37.20 -2.26
N MET A 341 19.24 38.47 -2.45
CA MET A 341 19.55 39.04 -3.77
C MET A 341 20.85 38.42 -4.30
N THR A 342 20.86 38.03 -5.58
CA THR A 342 21.98 37.36 -6.26
C THR A 342 22.18 37.99 -7.63
N VAL A 343 23.41 38.43 -7.91
CA VAL A 343 23.84 38.92 -9.22
C VAL A 343 24.00 37.72 -10.16
N LEU A 344 23.50 37.86 -11.38
CA LEU A 344 23.58 36.85 -12.43
C LEU A 344 24.65 37.29 -13.43
N GLY A 345 25.61 36.41 -13.73
CA GLY A 345 26.67 36.70 -14.69
C GLY A 345 27.44 35.46 -15.07
N ASP A 346 28.11 35.47 -16.21
CA ASP A 346 28.80 34.29 -16.74
C ASP A 346 29.99 33.87 -15.88
N ASP A 347 30.73 34.85 -15.36
CA ASP A 347 31.87 34.64 -14.47
C ASP A 347 31.47 34.62 -12.99
N PRO A 348 32.00 33.66 -12.22
CA PRO A 348 31.76 33.58 -10.78
C PRO A 348 32.57 34.60 -9.97
N VAL A 349 33.51 35.32 -10.58
CA VAL A 349 34.34 36.33 -9.91
C VAL A 349 33.53 37.59 -9.65
N ILE A 350 33.56 38.06 -8.39
CA ILE A 350 32.90 39.28 -7.95
C ILE A 350 33.87 40.46 -8.14
N THR A 351 33.48 41.39 -9.00
CA THR A 351 34.20 42.66 -9.21
C THR A 351 33.68 43.75 -8.26
N ASP A 352 34.41 44.87 -8.13
CA ASP A 352 33.91 46.02 -7.35
C ASP A 352 32.68 46.67 -7.98
N ASP A 353 32.57 46.64 -9.32
CA ASP A 353 31.37 47.07 -10.05
C ASP A 353 30.16 46.17 -9.72
N ASP A 354 30.37 44.85 -9.63
CA ASP A 354 29.33 43.91 -9.19
C ASP A 354 28.87 44.22 -7.75
N ARG A 355 29.78 44.68 -6.88
CA ARG A 355 29.45 45.03 -5.48
C ARG A 355 28.62 46.30 -5.40
N GLU A 356 28.94 47.32 -6.19
CA GLU A 356 28.16 48.56 -6.26
C GLU A 356 26.77 48.31 -6.85
N PHE A 357 26.72 47.59 -7.98
CA PHE A 357 25.47 47.17 -8.61
C PHE A 357 24.62 46.33 -7.64
N SER A 358 25.26 45.39 -6.94
CA SER A 358 24.60 44.54 -5.95
C SER A 358 24.02 45.35 -4.80
N TYR A 359 24.77 46.32 -4.28
CA TYR A 359 24.31 47.18 -3.18
C TYR A 359 23.02 47.93 -3.56
N GLN A 360 22.97 48.53 -4.74
CA GLN A 360 21.76 49.23 -5.20
C GLN A 360 20.56 48.27 -5.33
N ARG A 361 20.78 47.07 -5.86
CA ARG A 361 19.73 46.06 -6.03
C ARG A 361 19.27 45.44 -4.70
N GLN A 362 20.14 45.39 -3.70
CA GLN A 362 19.76 45.02 -2.34
C GLN A 362 18.82 46.07 -1.73
N ILE A 363 19.06 47.36 -1.95
CA ILE A 363 18.15 48.44 -1.51
C ILE A 363 16.77 48.26 -2.15
N ASP A 364 16.71 48.06 -3.46
CA ASP A 364 15.46 47.88 -4.19
C ASP A 364 14.70 46.63 -3.69
N PHE A 365 15.42 45.53 -3.43
CA PHE A 365 14.83 44.31 -2.88
C PHE A 365 14.28 44.53 -1.46
N CYS A 366 15.04 45.20 -0.58
CA CYS A 366 14.58 45.54 0.77
C CYS A 366 13.35 46.45 0.74
N ALA A 367 13.27 47.38 -0.21
CA ALA A 367 12.11 48.25 -0.40
C ALA A 367 10.86 47.49 -0.87
N GLY A 368 11.01 46.50 -1.77
CA GLY A 368 9.91 45.68 -2.28
C GLY A 368 9.55 44.46 -1.42
N HIS A 369 10.37 44.10 -0.43
CA HIS A 369 10.13 42.93 0.43
C HIS A 369 8.80 42.97 1.22
N PRO A 370 8.31 44.12 1.72
CA PRO A 370 7.01 44.20 2.39
C PRO A 370 5.85 43.69 1.53
N ASP A 371 5.85 43.95 0.22
CA ASP A 371 4.81 43.50 -0.70
C ASP A 371 4.82 41.96 -0.84
N LEU A 372 6.02 41.36 -0.90
CA LEU A 372 6.18 39.91 -0.90
C LEU A 372 5.66 39.28 0.40
N VAL A 373 5.97 39.90 1.55
CA VAL A 373 5.47 39.43 2.85
C VAL A 373 3.94 39.53 2.91
N SER A 374 3.35 40.60 2.39
CA SER A 374 1.89 40.76 2.32
C SER A 374 1.26 39.70 1.40
N ALA A 375 1.82 39.49 0.22
CA ALA A 375 1.35 38.48 -0.74
C ALA A 375 1.42 37.05 -0.17
N LEU A 376 2.44 36.75 0.63
CA LEU A 376 2.57 35.48 1.36
C LEU A 376 1.56 35.35 2.49
N ALA A 377 1.31 36.42 3.24
CA ALA A 377 0.33 36.42 4.33
C ALA A 377 -1.11 36.22 3.80
N GLU A 378 -1.47 36.83 2.68
CA GLU A 378 -2.76 36.59 1.99
C GLU A 378 -2.94 35.13 1.56
N ARG A 379 -1.81 34.48 1.22
CA ARG A 379 -1.71 33.05 0.88
C ARG A 379 -1.57 32.14 2.10
N GLY A 380 -1.61 32.70 3.32
CA GLY A 380 -1.59 31.95 4.58
C GLY A 380 -0.20 31.50 5.04
N VAL A 381 0.87 32.12 4.53
CA VAL A 381 2.25 31.90 5.01
C VAL A 381 2.66 33.08 5.88
N PHE A 382 2.75 32.86 7.19
CA PHE A 382 3.10 33.89 8.17
C PHE A 382 4.52 33.69 8.70
N LEU A 383 5.37 34.70 8.45
CA LEU A 383 6.74 34.74 8.96
C LEU A 383 6.73 35.22 10.43
N LYS A 384 6.86 34.29 11.38
CA LYS A 384 6.79 34.57 12.83
C LYS A 384 7.98 35.36 13.36
N GLN A 385 9.19 35.01 12.93
CA GLN A 385 10.42 35.67 13.32
C GLN A 385 11.12 36.18 12.07
N LYS A 386 11.40 37.47 12.03
CA LYS A 386 12.04 38.15 10.89
C LYS A 386 13.37 38.70 11.35
N SER A 387 14.45 38.31 10.66
CA SER A 387 15.77 38.90 10.82
C SER A 387 16.13 39.52 9.49
N TYR A 388 16.20 40.85 9.47
CA TYR A 388 16.62 41.60 8.30
C TYR A 388 18.10 41.95 8.44
N GLN A 389 18.84 41.78 7.36
CA GLN A 389 20.18 42.32 7.21
C GLN A 389 20.09 43.56 6.34
N GLU A 390 20.77 44.63 6.76
CA GLU A 390 20.85 45.84 5.96
C GLU A 390 21.64 45.56 4.66
N PRO A 391 21.34 46.29 3.56
CA PRO A 391 22.13 46.23 2.36
C PRO A 391 23.61 46.49 2.64
N ASP A 392 24.49 45.62 2.14
CA ASP A 392 25.94 45.75 2.28
C ASP A 392 26.64 45.20 1.02
N LYS A 393 27.67 45.91 0.57
CA LYS A 393 28.58 45.49 -0.51
C LYS A 393 29.24 44.14 -0.18
N ALA A 394 29.51 43.87 1.10
CA ALA A 394 30.07 42.60 1.57
C ALA A 394 29.11 41.41 1.33
N HIS A 395 27.81 41.66 1.21
CA HIS A 395 26.78 40.64 0.95
C HIS A 395 26.54 40.39 -0.54
N THR A 396 27.53 40.68 -1.39
CA THR A 396 27.43 40.43 -2.83
C THR A 396 27.63 38.94 -3.13
N TYR A 397 26.65 38.35 -3.80
CA TYR A 397 26.71 36.96 -4.27
C TYR A 397 26.45 36.92 -5.77
N LYS A 398 27.33 36.25 -6.51
CA LYS A 398 27.21 36.07 -7.96
C LYS A 398 26.99 34.60 -8.29
N LEU A 399 26.10 34.32 -9.24
CA LEU A 399 25.76 32.96 -9.66
C LEU A 399 25.78 32.85 -11.18
N SER A 400 26.56 31.89 -11.68
CA SER A 400 26.64 31.61 -13.12
C SER A 400 25.44 30.79 -13.59
N ILE A 401 24.70 31.36 -14.54
CA ILE A 401 23.56 30.70 -15.19
C ILE A 401 24.06 29.76 -16.29
N ASN A 402 25.18 30.08 -16.96
CA ASN A 402 25.71 29.32 -18.08
C ASN A 402 26.55 28.07 -17.69
N GLY A 403 27.03 28.00 -16.44
CA GLY A 403 27.71 26.80 -15.90
C GLY A 403 26.77 25.72 -15.35
N GLN A 404 25.48 26.01 -15.20
CA GLN A 404 24.49 24.99 -14.84
C GLN A 404 23.94 24.39 -16.12
N ASN A 405 24.62 23.35 -16.62
CA ASN A 405 24.03 22.42 -17.57
C ASN A 405 22.57 22.20 -17.18
N ALA A 406 21.68 22.58 -18.09
CA ALA A 406 20.31 22.15 -18.10
C ALA A 406 20.33 20.67 -17.70
N ALA A 407 19.82 20.36 -16.51
CA ALA A 407 19.68 18.98 -16.09
C ALA A 407 18.87 18.31 -17.20
N VAL A 408 19.54 17.41 -17.92
CA VAL A 408 18.94 16.53 -18.90
C VAL A 408 17.94 15.68 -18.13
N ASP A 409 16.70 16.13 -18.07
CA ASP A 409 15.59 15.19 -18.02
C ASP A 409 15.48 14.64 -19.44
N THR A 410 16.16 13.52 -19.67
CA THR A 410 15.79 12.57 -20.72
C THR A 410 14.34 12.17 -20.46
N GLN A 411 13.41 12.84 -21.12
CA GLN A 411 12.47 12.26 -22.07
C GLN A 411 11.58 13.37 -22.64
N THR A 412 11.86 13.72 -23.88
CA THR A 412 11.06 14.57 -24.76
C THR A 412 9.69 13.95 -25.01
N VAL A 413 8.62 14.68 -24.69
CA VAL A 413 7.33 14.53 -25.38
C VAL A 413 7.08 15.84 -26.12
N ASN A 414 7.25 15.79 -27.44
CA ASN A 414 6.94 16.90 -28.34
C ASN A 414 5.42 17.05 -28.48
N LYS A 415 4.89 18.23 -28.12
CA LYS A 415 4.10 19.08 -29.04
C LYS A 415 3.94 20.48 -28.44
N GLY A 416 4.10 21.48 -29.31
CA GLY A 416 4.43 22.86 -28.98
C GLY A 416 3.37 23.65 -28.21
N THR A 417 3.83 24.29 -27.16
CA THR A 417 3.45 25.63 -26.65
C THR A 417 4.43 25.93 -25.51
N LYS A 418 4.88 27.19 -25.39
CA LYS A 418 6.00 27.64 -24.52
C LYS A 418 6.06 26.89 -23.18
N SER A 419 7.09 26.03 -23.04
CA SER A 419 7.35 25.21 -21.85
C SER A 419 7.82 26.09 -20.69
N GLN A 420 6.92 26.42 -19.76
CA GLN A 420 7.34 26.79 -18.40
C GLN A 420 8.06 25.57 -17.81
N LYS A 421 9.32 25.74 -17.38
CA LYS A 421 10.06 24.71 -16.65
C LYS A 421 9.29 24.42 -15.36
N ILE A 422 8.64 23.25 -15.32
CA ILE A 422 7.82 22.83 -14.19
C ILE A 422 8.74 22.40 -13.04
N ASP A 423 8.52 22.97 -11.86
CA ASP A 423 9.18 22.59 -10.61
C ASP A 423 9.07 21.06 -10.38
N ARG A 424 10.18 20.41 -9.96
CA ARG A 424 10.21 19.01 -9.50
C ARG A 424 9.16 18.76 -8.41
N ARG A 425 8.83 19.77 -7.59
CA ARG A 425 7.75 19.74 -6.58
C ARG A 425 6.36 19.51 -7.21
N ARG A 426 6.08 20.20 -8.31
CA ARG A 426 4.84 20.00 -9.08
C ARG A 426 4.81 18.60 -9.71
N ARG A 427 5.93 17.91 -9.95
CA ARG A 427 5.92 16.48 -10.37
C ARG A 427 5.57 15.52 -9.24
N ARG A 428 6.08 15.73 -8.01
CA ARG A 428 5.68 14.95 -6.82
C ARG A 428 4.18 15.08 -6.52
N ARG A 429 3.60 16.27 -6.76
CA ARG A 429 2.16 16.54 -6.64
C ARG A 429 1.37 16.26 -7.93
N ALA A 430 1.94 16.25 -9.13
CA ALA A 430 1.23 15.97 -10.38
C ALA A 430 0.81 14.51 -10.50
N SER A 431 1.55 13.59 -9.89
CA SER A 431 1.10 12.23 -9.65
C SER A 431 -0.11 12.14 -8.72
N SER A 432 -0.39 13.18 -7.92
CA SER A 432 -1.60 13.31 -7.09
C SER A 432 -2.71 14.15 -7.75
N LYS A 433 -2.35 15.19 -8.53
CA LYS A 433 -3.29 16.09 -9.23
C LYS A 433 -3.92 15.51 -10.50
N LYS A 434 -3.35 14.47 -11.14
CA LYS A 434 -4.03 13.78 -12.26
C LYS A 434 -5.36 13.10 -11.86
N VAL A 435 -5.63 12.99 -10.56
CA VAL A 435 -6.91 12.50 -10.01
C VAL A 435 -8.02 13.58 -9.99
N ARG A 436 -7.70 14.87 -10.25
CA ARG A 436 -8.71 15.96 -10.23
C ARG A 436 -9.49 16.14 -11.52
N ALA A 437 -9.26 15.32 -12.55
CA ALA A 437 -10.02 15.37 -13.80
C ALA A 437 -10.44 13.96 -14.22
N LEU A 438 -11.42 13.41 -13.50
CA LEU A 438 -12.52 12.59 -14.01
C LEU A 438 -13.65 12.60 -12.97
#